data_AF-A0A3B8P9L2-F1
#
_entry.id   AF-A0A3B8P9L2-F1
#
_cell.length_a   1.000
_cell.length_b   1.000
_cell.length_c   1.000
_cell.angle_alpha   90.00
_cell.angle_beta   90.00
_cell.angle_gamma   90.00
#
_symmetry.space_group_name_H-M   'P 1'
#
loop_
_entity.id
_entity.type
_entity.pdbx_description
1 polymer ?
#
loop_
_entity_poly.entity_id
_entity_poly.type
_entity_poly.pdbx_seq_one_letter_code
_entity_poly.pdbx_strand_id
1 'polypeptide(L)'
;MTDRPALRSQRLNQVTHAPHAALDALVKAHAPFESRDSFARFVAAQYLFQAELKALYNDPQLIAIVPDLAERCRAEQARLDLAELNSEVPAPVPGALHNPSLAEALGWIFVSEGSKLGAAFLIKRAVALGLSDSFGAR
;
A
#
# COMPACT_ATOMS: atom_id res chain seq x y z
N MET A 1 16.53 1.43 -36.87
CA MET A 1 16.28 1.88 -35.48
C MET A 1 15.87 0.66 -34.69
N THR A 2 16.66 0.24 -33.71
CA THR A 2 16.31 -0.88 -32.83
C THR A 2 15.18 -0.43 -31.92
N ASP A 3 13.99 -0.98 -32.14
CA ASP A 3 12.82 -0.71 -31.31
C ASP A 3 13.10 -1.26 -29.90
N ARG A 4 13.32 -0.36 -28.95
CA ARG A 4 13.71 -0.75 -27.60
C ARG A 4 12.45 -1.27 -26.91
N PRO A 5 12.44 -2.49 -26.38
CA PRO A 5 11.25 -3.00 -25.70
C PRO A 5 10.84 -2.06 -24.56
N ALA A 6 9.53 -1.90 -24.38
CA ALA A 6 8.96 -1.05 -23.33
C ALA A 6 9.58 -1.37 -21.96
N LEU A 7 9.70 -0.33 -21.12
CA LEU A 7 10.27 -0.45 -19.77
C LEU A 7 9.49 -1.50 -18.97
N ARG A 8 10.18 -2.23 -18.10
CA ARG A 8 9.52 -3.25 -17.26
C ARG A 8 8.35 -2.67 -16.47
N SER A 9 8.50 -1.46 -15.93
CA SER A 9 7.43 -0.74 -15.22
C SER A 9 6.20 -0.45 -16.10
N GLN A 10 6.39 -0.09 -17.37
CA GLN A 10 5.28 0.14 -18.31
C GLN A 10 4.52 -1.15 -18.61
N ARG A 11 5.25 -2.26 -18.81
CA ARG A 11 4.63 -3.57 -19.00
C ARG A 11 3.88 -4.04 -17.75
N LEU A 12 4.46 -3.81 -16.56
CA LEU A 12 3.79 -4.10 -15.29
C LEU A 12 2.49 -3.29 -15.14
N ASN A 13 2.52 -1.97 -15.39
CA ASN A 13 1.32 -1.14 -15.40
C ASN A 13 0.22 -1.68 -16.32
N GLN A 14 0.59 -2.16 -17.52
CA GLN A 14 -0.36 -2.74 -18.47
C GLN A 14 -0.99 -4.03 -17.93
N VAL A 15 -0.19 -4.98 -17.44
CA VAL A 15 -0.72 -6.27 -16.96
C VAL A 15 -1.46 -6.15 -15.63
N THR A 16 -1.14 -5.15 -14.80
CA THR A 16 -1.85 -4.90 -13.53
C THR A 16 -3.04 -3.94 -13.67
N HIS A 17 -3.32 -3.42 -14.88
CA HIS A 17 -4.39 -2.44 -15.08
C HIS A 17 -5.77 -2.97 -14.68
N ALA A 18 -6.16 -4.16 -15.15
CA ALA A 18 -7.46 -4.75 -14.84
C ALA A 18 -7.61 -5.09 -13.34
N PRO A 19 -6.63 -5.78 -12.69
CA PRO A 19 -6.66 -5.97 -11.24
C PRO A 19 -6.73 -4.66 -10.44
N HIS A 20 -5.98 -3.63 -10.86
CA HIS A 20 -6.02 -2.31 -10.22
C HIS A 20 -7.40 -1.66 -10.33
N ALA A 21 -8.02 -1.70 -11.51
CA ALA A 21 -9.36 -1.14 -11.71
C ALA A 21 -10.43 -1.85 -10.85
N ALA A 22 -10.32 -3.18 -10.71
CA ALA A 22 -11.21 -3.95 -9.83
C ALA A 22 -11.00 -3.57 -8.35
N LEU A 23 -9.75 -3.42 -7.92
CA LEU A 23 -9.42 -2.97 -6.55
C LEU A 23 -9.96 -1.57 -6.26
N ASP A 24 -9.78 -0.61 -7.18
CA ASP A 24 -10.30 0.75 -7.04
C ASP A 24 -11.83 0.78 -6.93
N ALA A 25 -12.53 -0.03 -7.75
CA ALA A 25 -13.98 -0.17 -7.66
C ALA A 25 -14.43 -0.76 -6.31
N LEU A 26 -13.72 -1.78 -5.80
CA LEU A 26 -13.99 -2.39 -4.50
C LEU A 26 -13.79 -1.38 -3.36
N VAL A 27 -12.67 -0.65 -3.37
CA VAL A 27 -12.41 0.41 -2.39
C VAL A 27 -13.52 1.46 -2.41
N LYS A 28 -13.94 1.91 -3.59
CA LYS A 28 -15.05 2.88 -3.73
C LYS A 28 -16.37 2.33 -3.19
N ALA A 29 -16.70 1.06 -3.43
CA ALA A 29 -17.92 0.44 -2.95
C ALA A 29 -18.01 0.37 -1.42
N HIS A 30 -16.87 0.39 -0.71
CA HIS A 30 -16.81 0.44 0.75
C HIS A 30 -16.83 1.86 1.33
N ALA A 31 -17.01 2.90 0.50
CA ALA A 31 -17.18 4.30 0.92
C ALA A 31 -16.21 4.77 2.04
N PRO A 32 -14.87 4.62 1.86
CA PRO A 32 -13.88 4.84 2.92
C PRO A 32 -13.82 6.28 3.45
N PHE A 33 -14.46 7.25 2.78
CA PHE A 33 -14.48 8.66 3.18
C PHE A 33 -15.85 9.14 3.67
N GLU A 34 -16.78 8.23 3.92
CA GLU A 34 -18.12 8.58 4.43
C GLU A 34 -18.09 8.91 5.92
N SER A 35 -17.25 8.22 6.69
CA SER A 35 -17.09 8.40 8.14
C SER A 35 -15.69 8.03 8.59
N ARG A 36 -15.32 8.43 9.82
CA ARG A 36 -14.05 7.99 10.44
C ARG A 36 -13.99 6.48 10.61
N ASP A 37 -15.11 5.81 10.89
CA ASP A 37 -15.16 4.35 11.02
C ASP A 37 -14.95 3.63 9.67
N SER A 38 -15.52 4.17 8.59
CA SER A 38 -15.27 3.66 7.24
C SER A 38 -13.80 3.88 6.84
N PHE A 39 -13.23 5.02 7.23
CA PHE A 39 -11.82 5.31 6.98
C PHE A 39 -10.89 4.40 7.80
N ALA A 40 -11.20 4.14 9.08
CA ALA A 40 -10.43 3.22 9.92
C ALA A 40 -10.38 1.80 9.33
N ARG A 41 -11.49 1.31 8.75
CA ARG A 41 -11.49 0.02 8.01
C ARG A 41 -10.58 0.03 6.80
N PHE A 42 -10.53 1.15 6.08
CA PHE A 42 -9.59 1.33 4.97
C PHE A 42 -8.13 1.32 5.47
N VAL A 43 -7.82 2.05 6.54
CA VAL A 43 -6.48 2.04 7.17
C VAL A 43 -6.13 0.63 7.67
N ALA A 44 -7.08 -0.12 8.23
CA ALA A 44 -6.84 -1.49 8.68
C ALA A 44 -6.43 -2.42 7.53
N ALA A 45 -7.07 -2.30 6.36
CA ALA A 45 -6.68 -3.03 5.16
C ALA A 45 -5.28 -2.64 4.68
N GLN A 46 -4.96 -1.33 4.71
CA GLN A 46 -3.62 -0.83 4.37
C GLN A 46 -2.56 -1.34 5.36
N TYR A 47 -2.87 -1.37 6.66
CA TYR A 47 -1.99 -1.91 7.70
C TYR A 47 -1.68 -3.38 7.44
N LEU A 48 -2.70 -4.23 7.23
CA LEU A 48 -2.50 -5.66 6.98
C LEU A 48 -1.60 -5.89 5.75
N PHE A 49 -1.85 -5.17 4.67
CA PHE A 49 -1.03 -5.25 3.45
C PHE A 49 0.41 -4.79 3.68
N GLN A 50 0.64 -3.67 4.38
CA GLN A 50 1.99 -3.17 4.64
C GLN A 50 2.76 -4.02 5.66
N ALA A 51 2.07 -4.53 6.69
CA ALA A 51 2.66 -5.40 7.70
C ALA A 51 3.17 -6.70 7.09
N GLU A 52 2.41 -7.28 6.16
CA GLU A 52 2.79 -8.47 5.39
C GLU A 52 4.09 -8.24 4.59
N LEU A 53 4.22 -7.07 3.96
CA LEU A 53 5.39 -6.74 3.15
C LEU A 53 6.58 -6.24 3.95
N LYS A 54 6.46 -6.07 5.28
CA LYS A 54 7.53 -5.53 6.13
C LYS A 54 8.83 -6.32 6.00
N ALA A 55 8.77 -7.64 5.85
CA ALA A 55 9.94 -8.47 5.63
C ALA A 55 10.65 -8.11 4.31
N LEU A 56 9.92 -7.89 3.22
CA LEU A 56 10.50 -7.50 1.93
C LEU A 56 11.14 -6.11 1.98
N TYR A 57 10.49 -5.16 2.66
CA TYR A 57 11.03 -3.81 2.83
C TYR A 57 12.38 -3.79 3.58
N ASN A 58 12.65 -4.81 4.39
CA ASN A 58 13.87 -4.96 5.17
C ASN A 58 14.83 -6.02 4.61
N ASP A 59 14.54 -6.59 3.43
CA ASP A 59 15.38 -7.62 2.81
C ASP A 59 16.69 -6.99 2.28
N PRO A 60 17.88 -7.46 2.74
CA PRO A 60 19.16 -6.95 2.27
C PRO A 60 19.36 -7.01 0.75
N GLN A 61 18.81 -8.02 0.07
CA GLN A 61 18.91 -8.15 -1.39
C GLN A 61 18.11 -7.07 -2.11
N LEU A 62 16.93 -6.72 -1.57
CA LEU A 62 16.10 -5.65 -2.14
C LEU A 62 16.67 -4.27 -1.80
N ILE A 63 17.18 -4.08 -0.58
CA ILE A 63 17.85 -2.84 -0.17
C ILE A 63 19.09 -2.56 -1.04
N ALA A 64 19.84 -3.60 -1.43
CA ALA A 64 20.96 -3.43 -2.35
C ALA A 64 20.54 -2.88 -3.74
N ILE A 65 19.27 -3.07 -4.13
CA ILE A 65 18.71 -2.55 -5.39
C ILE A 65 18.07 -1.17 -5.18
N VAL A 66 17.37 -0.98 -4.06
CA VAL A 66 16.68 0.26 -3.68
C VAL A 66 17.20 0.69 -2.30
N PRO A 67 18.24 1.54 -2.23
CA PRO A 67 18.95 1.81 -0.98
C PRO A 67 18.09 2.36 0.16
N ASP A 68 17.03 3.12 -0.16
CA ASP A 68 16.11 3.71 0.82
C ASP A 68 14.86 2.86 1.06
N LEU A 69 14.86 1.57 0.67
CA LEU A 69 13.66 0.74 0.71
C LEU A 69 13.05 0.63 2.11
N ALA A 70 13.86 0.37 3.13
CA ALA A 70 13.38 0.16 4.50
C ALA A 70 12.58 1.37 5.03
N GLU A 71 12.97 2.58 4.65
CA GLU A 71 12.34 3.84 5.05
C GLU A 71 10.96 4.05 4.40
N ARG A 72 10.66 3.32 3.31
CA ARG A 72 9.41 3.47 2.56
C ARG A 72 8.26 2.66 3.15
N CYS A 73 8.50 1.69 4.03
CA CYS A 73 7.43 0.85 4.60
C CYS A 73 6.46 1.71 5.42
N ARG A 74 5.13 1.56 5.18
CA ARG A 74 4.09 2.36 5.86
C ARG A 74 3.33 1.61 6.96
N ALA A 75 3.79 0.43 7.36
CA ALA A 75 3.09 -0.39 8.34
C ALA A 75 2.97 0.33 9.69
N GLU A 76 4.04 1.01 10.13
CA GLU A 76 4.03 1.70 11.43
C GLU A 76 3.17 2.96 11.39
N GLN A 77 3.21 3.71 10.29
CA GLN A 77 2.36 4.86 10.04
C GLN A 77 0.87 4.48 10.11
N ALA A 78 0.48 3.41 9.40
CA ALA A 78 -0.89 2.91 9.41
C ALA A 78 -1.31 2.41 10.81
N ARG A 79 -0.39 1.80 11.58
CA ARG A 79 -0.64 1.37 12.96
C ARG A 79 -0.94 2.56 13.88
N LEU A 80 -0.20 3.65 13.73
CA LEU A 80 -0.43 4.89 14.48
C LEU A 80 -1.75 5.55 14.09
N ASP A 81 -2.11 5.54 12.80
CA ASP A 81 -3.39 6.07 12.33
C ASP A 81 -4.57 5.31 12.94
N LEU A 82 -4.49 3.98 13.02
CA LEU A 82 -5.52 3.16 13.69
C LEU A 82 -5.68 3.57 15.15
N ALA A 83 -4.59 3.81 15.87
CA ALA A 83 -4.65 4.24 17.27
C ALA A 83 -5.36 5.59 17.43
N GLU A 84 -5.07 6.57 16.57
CA GLU A 84 -5.71 7.90 16.61
C GLU A 84 -7.17 7.87 16.17
N LEU A 85 -7.52 6.92 15.30
CA LEU A 85 -8.90 6.62 14.93
C LEU A 85 -9.64 5.80 16.00
N ASN A 86 -9.00 5.48 17.13
CA ASN A 86 -9.53 4.61 18.18
C ASN A 86 -9.96 3.22 17.66
N SER A 87 -9.27 2.71 16.65
CA SER A 87 -9.47 1.38 16.08
C SER A 87 -8.40 0.42 16.58
N GLU A 88 -8.80 -0.82 16.82
CA GLU A 88 -7.86 -1.90 17.10
C GLU A 88 -6.98 -2.19 15.89
N VAL A 89 -5.74 -2.62 16.17
CA VAL A 89 -4.84 -3.14 15.16
C VAL A 89 -5.26 -4.57 14.84
N PRO A 90 -5.67 -4.89 13.59
CA PRO A 90 -6.16 -6.21 13.27
C PRO A 90 -5.05 -7.26 13.39
N ALA A 91 -5.43 -8.46 13.82
CA ALA A 91 -4.54 -9.61 13.81
C ALA A 91 -4.15 -10.02 12.37
N PRO A 92 -2.98 -10.62 12.16
CA PRO A 92 -2.59 -11.14 10.84
C PRO A 92 -3.62 -12.12 10.28
N VAL A 93 -3.82 -12.07 8.97
CA VAL A 93 -4.72 -12.97 8.25
C VAL A 93 -3.93 -14.12 7.60
N PRO A 94 -4.53 -15.31 7.40
CA PRO A 94 -3.87 -16.39 6.66
C PRO A 94 -3.54 -15.99 5.22
N GLY A 95 -2.54 -16.65 4.63
CA GLY A 95 -2.12 -16.39 3.24
C GLY A 95 -0.92 -15.46 3.11
N ALA A 96 -0.14 -15.34 4.18
CA ALA A 96 1.11 -14.59 4.19
C ALA A 96 2.05 -14.97 3.03
N LEU A 97 2.85 -14.01 2.58
CA LEU A 97 3.84 -14.18 1.54
C LEU A 97 5.06 -14.92 2.13
N HIS A 98 5.26 -16.17 1.71
CA HIS A 98 6.36 -16.99 2.21
C HIS A 98 7.47 -17.11 1.17
N ASN A 99 8.67 -16.62 1.51
CA ASN A 99 9.90 -16.80 0.74
C ASN A 99 9.75 -16.63 -0.78
N PRO A 100 9.25 -15.48 -1.26
CA PRO A 100 9.12 -15.23 -2.69
C PRO A 100 10.49 -15.23 -3.36
N SER A 101 10.54 -15.59 -4.64
CA SER A 101 11.72 -15.30 -5.46
C SER A 101 11.97 -13.79 -5.53
N LEU A 102 13.21 -13.37 -5.83
CA LEU A 102 13.54 -11.95 -5.99
C LEU A 102 12.65 -11.25 -7.03
N ALA A 103 12.26 -11.95 -8.10
CA ALA A 103 11.38 -11.41 -9.13
C ALA A 103 9.96 -11.16 -8.62
N GLU A 104 9.40 -12.09 -7.84
CA GLU A 104 8.09 -11.94 -7.21
C GLU A 104 8.13 -10.84 -6.15
N ALA A 105 9.19 -10.79 -5.34
CA ALA A 105 9.38 -9.76 -4.32
C ALA A 105 9.41 -8.36 -4.93
N LEU A 106 10.13 -8.16 -6.06
CA LEU A 106 10.11 -6.90 -6.82
C LEU A 106 8.71 -6.57 -7.36
N GLY A 107 7.91 -7.57 -7.72
CA GLY A 107 6.50 -7.39 -8.09
C GLY A 107 5.65 -6.85 -6.93
N TRP A 108 5.82 -7.41 -5.73
CA TRP A 108 5.15 -6.91 -4.52
C TRP A 108 5.58 -5.49 -4.16
N ILE A 109 6.88 -5.19 -4.23
CA ILE A 109 7.39 -3.82 -4.02
C ILE A 109 6.82 -2.87 -5.06
N PHE A 110 6.73 -3.27 -6.34
CA PHE A 110 6.10 -2.45 -7.39
C PHE A 110 4.63 -2.10 -7.05
N VAL A 111 3.83 -3.08 -6.63
CA VAL A 111 2.42 -2.86 -6.24
C VAL A 111 2.34 -1.96 -5.01
N SER A 112 3.17 -2.20 -4.00
CA SER A 112 3.14 -1.45 -2.74
C SER A 112 3.61 0.00 -2.91
N GLU A 113 4.65 0.26 -3.68
CA GLU A 113 5.08 1.62 -4.00
C GLU A 113 4.05 2.34 -4.88
N GLY A 114 3.42 1.62 -5.83
CA GLY A 114 2.36 2.16 -6.67
C GLY A 114 1.10 2.58 -5.91
N SER A 115 0.69 1.83 -4.89
CA SER A 115 -0.53 2.13 -4.12
C SER A 115 -0.46 3.48 -3.38
N LYS A 116 0.75 3.96 -3.06
CA LYS A 116 0.99 5.25 -2.39
C LYS A 116 0.65 6.46 -3.27
N LEU A 117 0.80 6.32 -4.59
CA LEU A 117 0.44 7.38 -5.53
C LEU A 117 -1.07 7.64 -5.53
N GLY A 118 -1.87 6.56 -5.47
CA GLY A 118 -3.32 6.66 -5.32
C GLY A 118 -3.73 7.20 -3.94
N ALA A 119 -3.04 6.77 -2.88
CA ALA A 119 -3.30 7.22 -1.52
C ALA A 119 -3.14 8.75 -1.35
N ALA A 120 -2.17 9.37 -2.04
CA ALA A 120 -1.99 10.82 -2.01
C ALA A 120 -3.23 11.60 -2.51
N PHE A 121 -3.96 11.07 -3.49
CA PHE A 121 -5.22 11.66 -3.95
C PHE A 121 -6.34 11.46 -2.92
N LEU A 122 -6.35 10.30 -2.26
CA LEU A 122 -7.33 9.92 -1.25
C LEU A 122 -7.22 10.75 0.04
N ILE A 123 -6.02 11.12 0.48
CA ILE A 123 -5.78 11.95 1.69
C ILE A 123 -6.52 13.29 1.61
N LYS A 124 -6.66 13.89 0.42
CA LYS A 124 -7.43 15.14 0.24
C LYS A 124 -8.88 15.01 0.68
N ARG A 125 -9.45 13.81 0.64
CA ARG A 125 -10.82 13.53 1.08
C ARG A 125 -10.90 13.26 2.59
N ALA A 126 -9.81 12.77 3.19
CA ALA A 126 -9.72 12.53 4.63
C ALA A 126 -9.79 13.84 5.45
N VAL A 127 -9.39 14.97 4.86
CA VAL A 127 -9.53 16.31 5.48
C VAL A 127 -10.98 16.63 5.84
N ALA A 128 -11.96 16.19 5.02
CA ALA A 128 -13.38 16.38 5.32
C ALA A 128 -13.85 15.61 6.58
N LEU A 129 -13.06 14.61 7.01
CA LEU A 129 -13.28 13.85 8.25
C LEU A 129 -12.49 14.45 9.44
N GLY A 130 -11.80 15.58 9.24
CA GLY A 130 -10.93 16.20 10.24
C GLY A 130 -9.65 15.39 10.49
N LEU A 131 -9.13 14.71 9.46
CA LEU A 131 -7.87 13.96 9.50
C LEU A 131 -6.77 14.71 8.73
N SER A 132 -5.51 14.46 9.06
CA SER A 132 -4.33 15.09 8.46
C SER A 132 -3.14 14.13 8.41
N ASP A 133 -2.07 14.59 7.76
CA ASP A 133 -0.75 13.92 7.75
C ASP A 133 -0.11 13.75 9.15
N SER A 134 -0.66 14.44 10.14
CA SER A 134 -0.22 14.46 11.54
C SER A 134 -1.22 13.78 12.46
N PHE A 135 -2.42 13.46 11.98
CA PHE A 135 -3.50 12.85 12.75
C PHE A 135 -4.39 11.96 11.88
N GLY A 136 -4.22 10.66 12.01
CA GLY A 136 -5.10 9.63 11.47
C GLY A 136 -5.04 9.42 9.96
N ALA A 137 -4.19 10.12 9.19
CA ALA A 137 -4.04 9.93 7.73
C ALA A 137 -2.62 10.28 7.21
N ARG A 138 -1.59 9.67 7.80
CA ARG A 138 -0.16 10.00 7.57
C ARG A 138 0.53 9.28 6.41
#